data_AF-A0A954WEJ4-F1
#
_entry.id   AF-A0A954WEJ4-F1
#
_cell.length_a   1.000
_cell.length_b   1.000
_cell.length_c   1.000
_cell.angle_alpha   90.00
_cell.angle_beta   90.00
_cell.angle_gamma   90.00
#
_symmetry.space_group_name_H-M   'P 1'
#
loop_
_entity.id
_entity.type
_entity.pdbx_description
1 polymer ?
#
loop_
_entity_poly.entity_id
_entity_poly.type
_entity_poly.pdbx_seq_one_letter_code
_entity_poly.pdbx_strand_id
1 'polypeptide(L)'
;PVIASILVAALIGVALSAPSRSISAAEFAAGDWPWWRGPAHNGVAPANQQPPLEWSESKNVLWKTPVPGRGHASPTIIGDRIFLATADEKLETRSVLALDRATGRPIWKVDVHQGGFDRRGHQKSSQASATVASDGERLFANFLHEGAVFTTALDLDGQQLWQTRVAEFITHQGFGSSPVVHHNLVIVAADNKAGGVIAGLDRRDGHVVWQHARPKQPNYTTPAILTIDSRDQLLLAGCDHITSLDPLTGKPIWEIEGSTTECVGSIVTDGQLVFASGGYPKKLTQAVRADGSGEIVWQNDVQTYVPSMIVHDRHLYTVTDNGIAICRDSSTGKEQWKARLGGTFNASPVLVGQSIFATSQDGTTHIFRANPEKFEPVGENSLGDDVYATTVFSNSQIFMRVAKQDGDKRQEWLYCLGRSTSTDR
;
A
#
# COMPACT_ATOMS: atom_id res chain seq x y z
N PRO A 1 -59.42 -14.99 55.62
CA PRO A 1 -58.33 -15.86 55.12
C PRO A 1 -58.53 -16.13 53.63
N VAL A 2 -57.97 -15.25 52.78
CA VAL A 2 -58.02 -15.37 51.32
C VAL A 2 -56.60 -15.75 50.88
N ILE A 3 -56.42 -16.94 50.33
CA ILE A 3 -55.14 -17.39 49.76
C ILE A 3 -55.23 -17.15 48.25
N ALA A 4 -54.38 -16.26 47.75
CA ALA A 4 -54.19 -16.01 46.33
C ALA A 4 -53.14 -16.99 45.78
N SER A 5 -53.50 -17.74 44.73
CA SER A 5 -52.58 -18.59 43.97
C SER A 5 -51.99 -17.80 42.81
N ILE A 6 -50.67 -17.62 42.79
CA ILE A 6 -49.92 -17.00 41.69
C ILE A 6 -49.50 -18.11 40.71
N LEU A 7 -49.98 -18.03 39.47
CA LEU A 7 -49.48 -18.80 38.33
C LEU A 7 -48.20 -18.13 37.81
N VAL A 8 -47.09 -18.88 37.76
CA VAL A 8 -45.87 -18.46 37.05
C VAL A 8 -45.87 -19.11 35.69
N ALA A 9 -46.04 -18.32 34.63
CA ALA A 9 -45.88 -18.76 33.25
C ALA A 9 -44.40 -18.66 32.85
N ALA A 10 -43.80 -19.80 32.50
CA ALA A 10 -42.45 -19.86 31.96
C ALA A 10 -42.48 -19.53 30.46
N LEU A 11 -41.91 -18.39 30.07
CA LEU A 11 -41.65 -18.02 28.67
C LEU A 11 -40.35 -18.70 28.20
N ILE A 12 -40.48 -19.72 27.35
CA ILE A 12 -39.34 -20.30 26.63
C ILE A 12 -39.03 -19.38 25.44
N GLY A 13 -37.99 -18.55 25.59
CA GLY A 13 -37.47 -17.74 24.50
C GLY A 13 -36.72 -18.60 23.48
N VAL A 14 -37.27 -18.74 22.28
CA VAL A 14 -36.55 -19.33 21.14
C VAL A 14 -35.55 -18.28 20.63
N ALA A 15 -34.27 -18.50 20.89
CA ALA A 15 -33.20 -17.70 20.31
C ALA A 15 -33.10 -18.03 18.80
N LEU A 16 -33.62 -17.15 17.96
CA LEU A 16 -33.39 -17.18 16.52
C LEU A 16 -31.93 -16.83 16.25
N SER A 17 -31.09 -17.86 16.02
CA SER A 17 -29.73 -17.67 15.52
C SER A 17 -29.80 -17.06 14.12
N ALA A 18 -29.38 -15.80 13.98
CA ALA A 18 -29.23 -15.18 12.67
C ALA A 18 -28.28 -16.02 11.80
N PRO A 19 -28.58 -16.24 10.50
CA PRO A 19 -27.69 -17.00 9.64
C PRO A 19 -26.34 -16.31 9.56
N SER A 20 -25.28 -17.03 9.93
CA SER A 20 -23.90 -16.60 9.69
C SER A 20 -23.70 -16.47 8.19
N ARG A 21 -23.80 -15.25 7.64
CA ARG A 21 -23.39 -14.98 6.26
C ARG A 21 -21.92 -15.38 6.14
N SER A 22 -21.65 -16.46 5.42
CA SER A 22 -20.29 -16.84 5.02
C SER A 22 -19.68 -15.66 4.28
N ILE A 23 -18.62 -15.09 4.83
CA ILE A 23 -17.93 -13.96 4.22
C ILE A 23 -17.04 -14.55 3.12
N SER A 24 -17.42 -14.34 1.86
CA SER A 24 -16.56 -14.69 0.73
C SER A 24 -15.31 -13.82 0.74
N ALA A 25 -14.20 -14.37 0.27
CA ALA A 25 -13.01 -13.58 -0.06
C ALA A 25 -13.41 -12.47 -1.05
N ALA A 26 -12.72 -11.33 -0.99
CA ALA A 26 -12.92 -10.27 -1.97
C ALA A 26 -12.51 -10.80 -3.35
N GLU A 27 -13.46 -10.87 -4.28
CA GLU A 27 -13.20 -11.22 -5.68
C GLU A 27 -13.09 -9.95 -6.50
N PHE A 28 -12.02 -9.84 -7.27
CA PHE A 28 -11.75 -8.67 -8.09
C PHE A 28 -11.73 -9.05 -9.57
N ALA A 29 -12.08 -8.10 -10.43
CA ALA A 29 -11.88 -8.29 -11.85
C ALA A 29 -10.38 -8.36 -12.15
N ALA A 30 -9.98 -9.08 -13.21
CA ALA A 30 -8.58 -9.29 -13.56
C ALA A 30 -7.75 -7.99 -13.76
N GLY A 31 -8.42 -6.86 -14.01
CA GLY A 31 -7.80 -5.55 -14.15
C GLY A 31 -7.75 -4.71 -12.88
N ASP A 32 -8.35 -5.14 -11.77
CA ASP A 32 -8.45 -4.30 -10.57
C ASP A 32 -7.10 -4.22 -9.83
N TRP A 33 -6.92 -3.08 -9.17
CA TRP A 33 -5.77 -2.81 -8.32
C TRP A 33 -6.29 -2.29 -6.97
N PRO A 34 -6.74 -3.20 -6.08
CA PRO A 34 -7.61 -2.83 -4.97
C PRO A 34 -6.92 -2.18 -3.78
N TRP A 35 -5.58 -2.20 -3.72
CA TRP A 35 -4.81 -1.71 -2.57
C TRP A 35 -3.33 -1.51 -2.91
N TRP A 36 -2.56 -1.03 -1.92
CA TRP A 36 -1.10 -0.88 -1.99
C TRP A 36 -0.42 -2.15 -2.53
N ARG A 37 0.44 -1.98 -3.54
CA ARG A 37 1.20 -3.05 -4.22
C ARG A 37 0.37 -4.11 -4.95
N GLY A 38 -0.90 -3.81 -5.25
CA GLY A 38 -1.72 -4.60 -6.15
C GLY A 38 -2.27 -5.87 -5.51
N PRO A 39 -3.07 -6.65 -6.25
CA PRO A 39 -3.91 -7.71 -5.68
C PRO A 39 -3.13 -8.80 -4.93
N ALA A 40 -1.84 -8.99 -5.23
CA ALA A 40 -0.96 -9.95 -4.56
C ALA A 40 0.01 -9.33 -3.52
N HIS A 41 -0.16 -8.04 -3.17
CA HIS A 41 0.68 -7.29 -2.22
C HIS A 41 2.18 -7.19 -2.56
N ASN A 42 2.59 -7.62 -3.75
CA ASN A 42 3.98 -7.84 -4.11
C ASN A 42 4.50 -6.90 -5.21
N GLY A 43 3.69 -5.95 -5.69
CA GLY A 43 4.07 -4.99 -6.73
C GLY A 43 4.16 -5.62 -8.12
N VAL A 44 3.53 -6.77 -8.34
CA VAL A 44 3.44 -7.43 -9.65
C VAL A 44 2.02 -7.26 -10.17
N ALA A 45 1.90 -6.67 -11.37
CA ALA A 45 0.62 -6.55 -12.04
C ALA A 45 0.15 -7.92 -12.58
N PRO A 46 -1.17 -8.15 -12.70
CA PRO A 46 -1.72 -9.32 -13.35
C PRO A 46 -1.06 -9.60 -14.72
N ALA A 47 -0.86 -10.87 -15.02
CA ALA A 47 -0.23 -11.31 -16.26
C ALA A 47 -1.00 -10.82 -17.51
N ASN A 48 -0.31 -10.79 -18.65
CA ASN A 48 -0.86 -10.43 -19.98
C ASN A 48 -1.25 -8.96 -20.19
N GLN A 49 -0.76 -8.04 -19.36
CA GLN A 49 -0.88 -6.60 -19.63
C GLN A 49 0.24 -6.10 -20.55
N GLN A 50 -0.10 -5.22 -21.49
CA GLN A 50 0.83 -4.62 -22.46
C GLN A 50 0.70 -3.08 -22.47
N PRO A 51 1.06 -2.40 -21.36
CA PRO A 51 1.01 -0.94 -21.32
C PRO A 51 1.90 -0.30 -22.40
N PRO A 52 1.64 0.97 -22.78
CA PRO A 52 2.58 1.72 -23.63
C PRO A 52 3.96 1.80 -22.93
N LEU A 53 5.04 1.68 -23.70
CA LEU A 53 6.42 1.86 -23.20
C LEU A 53 6.95 3.28 -23.44
N GLU A 54 6.18 4.08 -24.19
CA GLU A 54 6.53 5.45 -24.53
C GLU A 54 5.33 6.36 -24.28
N TRP A 55 5.52 7.49 -23.63
CA TRP A 55 4.49 8.51 -23.40
C TRP A 55 5.14 9.87 -23.14
N SER A 56 4.32 10.91 -23.17
CA SER A 56 4.71 12.28 -22.81
C SER A 56 3.48 13.02 -22.32
N GLU A 57 3.58 14.34 -22.12
CA GLU A 57 2.42 15.20 -21.83
C GLU A 57 1.29 15.13 -22.87
N SER A 58 1.57 14.66 -24.09
CA SER A 58 0.62 14.57 -25.20
C SER A 58 0.57 13.21 -25.90
N LYS A 59 1.60 12.36 -25.76
CA LYS A 59 1.66 11.03 -26.37
C LYS A 59 1.13 9.97 -25.40
N ASN A 60 0.22 9.13 -25.89
CA ASN A 60 -0.39 8.03 -25.11
C ASN A 60 -1.07 8.49 -23.81
N VAL A 61 -1.56 9.73 -23.76
CA VAL A 61 -2.41 10.24 -22.69
C VAL A 61 -3.86 10.07 -23.12
N LEU A 62 -4.62 9.23 -22.40
CA LEU A 62 -6.06 9.07 -22.63
C LEU A 62 -6.83 10.22 -21.99
N TRP A 63 -6.45 10.58 -20.76
CA TRP A 63 -6.95 11.76 -20.05
C TRP A 63 -5.99 12.16 -18.93
N LYS A 64 -6.17 13.39 -18.44
CA LYS A 64 -5.56 13.87 -17.21
C LYS A 64 -6.53 14.75 -16.43
N THR A 65 -6.52 14.62 -15.11
CA THR A 65 -7.45 15.32 -14.22
C THR A 65 -6.69 16.01 -13.09
N PRO A 66 -6.95 17.30 -12.80
CA PRO A 66 -6.37 17.95 -11.64
C PRO A 66 -6.93 17.33 -10.36
N VAL A 67 -6.04 16.95 -9.45
CA VAL A 67 -6.39 16.41 -8.13
C VAL A 67 -6.30 17.56 -7.10
N PRO A 68 -7.34 17.81 -6.29
CA PRO A 68 -7.28 18.84 -5.26
C PRO A 68 -6.33 18.44 -4.14
N GLY A 69 -5.63 19.42 -3.55
CA GLY A 69 -4.74 19.20 -2.41
C GLY A 69 -3.43 18.50 -2.78
N ARG A 70 -2.86 17.78 -1.81
CA ARG A 70 -1.59 17.04 -1.87
C ARG A 70 -1.76 15.67 -1.23
N GLY A 71 -1.04 14.68 -1.74
CA GLY A 71 -1.06 13.32 -1.18
C GLY A 71 -0.09 12.42 -1.93
N HIS A 72 0.35 11.35 -1.28
CA HIS A 72 1.31 10.39 -1.86
C HIS A 72 0.69 9.01 -2.10
N ALA A 73 -0.60 8.85 -1.77
CA ALA A 73 -1.37 7.65 -2.06
C ALA A 73 -1.34 7.28 -3.54
N SER A 74 -1.13 5.99 -3.82
CA SER A 74 -1.34 5.43 -5.16
C SER A 74 -2.83 5.33 -5.49
N PRO A 75 -3.21 5.40 -6.78
CA PRO A 75 -4.59 5.15 -7.20
C PRO A 75 -5.04 3.72 -6.85
N THR A 76 -6.28 3.59 -6.37
CA THR A 76 -6.95 2.29 -6.21
C THR A 76 -7.95 2.12 -7.34
N ILE A 77 -7.97 0.96 -7.99
CA ILE A 77 -8.83 0.72 -9.16
C ILE A 77 -9.77 -0.45 -8.87
N ILE A 78 -11.07 -0.20 -8.97
CA ILE A 78 -12.13 -1.21 -8.82
C ILE A 78 -13.14 -1.01 -9.94
N GLY A 79 -13.23 -1.96 -10.85
CA GLY A 79 -14.08 -1.88 -12.03
C GLY A 79 -13.81 -0.60 -12.82
N ASP A 80 -14.83 0.25 -12.93
CA ASP A 80 -14.77 1.50 -13.67
C ASP A 80 -14.52 2.74 -12.81
N ARG A 81 -14.11 2.56 -11.54
CA ARG A 81 -13.82 3.65 -10.61
C ARG A 81 -12.36 3.65 -10.17
N ILE A 82 -11.85 4.86 -9.96
CA ILE A 82 -10.56 5.12 -9.32
C ILE A 82 -10.82 5.80 -7.99
N PHE A 83 -10.20 5.31 -6.93
CA PHE A 83 -10.24 5.93 -5.60
C PHE A 83 -8.87 6.45 -5.20
N LEU A 84 -8.86 7.64 -4.58
CA LEU A 84 -7.61 8.32 -4.23
C LEU A 84 -7.75 9.13 -2.94
N ALA A 85 -6.80 8.97 -2.02
CA ALA A 85 -6.70 9.82 -0.83
C ALA A 85 -5.98 11.14 -1.17
N THR A 86 -6.46 12.26 -0.64
CA THR A 86 -5.82 13.57 -0.79
C THR A 86 -6.04 14.43 0.45
N ALA A 87 -5.24 15.48 0.61
CA ALA A 87 -5.40 16.43 1.70
C ALA A 87 -5.25 17.88 1.22
N ASP A 88 -6.19 18.74 1.60
CA ASP A 88 -6.09 20.18 1.40
C ASP A 88 -5.50 20.82 2.65
N GLU A 89 -4.27 21.35 2.54
CA GLU A 89 -3.56 21.96 3.67
C GLU A 89 -4.16 23.30 4.11
N LYS A 90 -4.85 24.03 3.23
CA LYS A 90 -5.46 25.32 3.58
C LYS A 90 -6.77 25.12 4.31
N LEU A 91 -7.59 24.17 3.84
CA LEU A 91 -8.86 23.81 4.46
C LEU A 91 -8.69 22.84 5.63
N GLU A 92 -7.47 22.32 5.82
CA GLU A 92 -7.15 21.21 6.71
C GLU A 92 -8.12 20.05 6.53
N THR A 93 -8.35 19.59 5.30
CA THR A 93 -9.20 18.42 5.03
C THR A 93 -8.36 17.23 4.59
N ARG A 94 -8.76 16.02 5.02
CA ARG A 94 -8.33 14.76 4.40
C ARG A 94 -9.54 14.12 3.77
N SER A 95 -9.40 13.71 2.52
CA SER A 95 -10.52 13.33 1.69
C SER A 95 -10.22 12.05 0.92
N VAL A 96 -11.28 11.32 0.58
CA VAL A 96 -11.25 10.29 -0.46
C VAL A 96 -12.00 10.83 -1.67
N LEU A 97 -11.43 10.59 -2.85
CA LEU A 97 -12.01 10.96 -4.14
C LEU A 97 -12.43 9.69 -4.87
N ALA A 98 -13.51 9.77 -5.65
CA ALA A 98 -13.80 8.82 -6.71
C ALA A 98 -13.78 9.52 -8.07
N LEU A 99 -13.19 8.86 -9.05
CA LEU A 99 -13.14 9.30 -10.44
C LEU A 99 -13.61 8.17 -11.35
N ASP A 100 -14.27 8.54 -12.44
CA ASP A 100 -14.58 7.62 -13.53
C ASP A 100 -13.28 7.21 -14.24
N ARG A 101 -13.02 5.91 -14.35
CA ARG A 101 -11.76 5.39 -14.90
C ARG A 101 -11.62 5.68 -16.40
N ALA A 102 -12.71 5.65 -17.14
CA ALA A 102 -12.68 5.81 -18.60
C ALA A 102 -12.39 7.26 -19.01
N THR A 103 -12.90 8.23 -18.26
CA THR A 103 -12.89 9.65 -18.62
C THR A 103 -12.03 10.51 -17.69
N GLY A 104 -11.66 9.99 -16.52
CA GLY A 104 -10.97 10.74 -15.47
C GLY A 104 -11.86 11.76 -14.76
N ARG A 105 -13.17 11.82 -15.04
CA ARG A 105 -14.05 12.82 -14.44
C ARG A 105 -14.26 12.54 -12.94
N PRO A 106 -14.18 13.55 -12.07
CA PRO A 106 -14.56 13.39 -10.67
C PRO A 106 -16.03 12.96 -10.55
N ILE A 107 -16.29 11.92 -9.75
CA ILE A 107 -17.64 11.45 -9.41
C ILE A 107 -18.05 12.08 -8.08
N TRP A 108 -17.22 11.92 -7.05
CA TRP A 108 -17.46 12.48 -5.73
C TRP A 108 -16.15 12.76 -4.98
N LYS A 109 -16.26 13.61 -3.96
CA LYS A 109 -15.23 13.89 -2.95
C LYS A 109 -15.89 13.82 -1.58
N VAL A 110 -15.31 13.05 -0.66
CA VAL A 110 -15.77 12.96 0.73
C VAL A 110 -14.65 13.46 1.63
N ASP A 111 -14.92 14.52 2.39
CA ASP A 111 -14.02 14.98 3.45
C ASP A 111 -14.21 14.09 4.68
N VAL A 112 -13.23 13.21 4.93
CA VAL A 112 -13.25 12.21 6.02
C VAL A 112 -12.89 12.86 7.35
N HIS A 113 -11.98 13.82 7.34
CA HIS A 113 -11.59 14.60 8.52
C HIS A 113 -11.33 16.06 8.16
N GLN A 114 -11.70 16.97 9.06
CA GLN A 114 -11.38 18.40 8.98
C GLN A 114 -10.65 18.86 10.26
N GLY A 115 -9.64 19.73 10.13
CA GLY A 115 -8.83 20.21 11.25
C GLY A 115 -7.85 19.16 11.81
N GLY A 116 -7.09 19.50 12.87
CA GLY A 116 -6.24 18.53 13.57
C GLY A 116 -5.14 17.92 12.70
N PHE A 117 -4.63 18.67 11.72
CA PHE A 117 -3.45 18.30 10.94
C PHE A 117 -2.24 18.13 11.87
N ASP A 118 -1.49 17.05 11.73
CA ASP A 118 -0.21 16.95 12.40
C ASP A 118 0.84 17.69 11.58
N ARG A 119 1.28 18.86 12.06
CA ARG A 119 2.28 19.68 11.36
C ARG A 119 3.73 19.27 11.67
N ARG A 120 3.93 18.19 12.45
CA ARG A 120 5.25 17.59 12.71
C ARG A 120 5.58 16.58 11.61
N GLY A 121 6.85 16.21 11.52
CA GLY A 121 7.33 15.17 10.61
C GLY A 121 8.20 15.68 9.47
N HIS A 122 8.49 14.78 8.54
CA HIS A 122 9.36 15.00 7.40
C HIS A 122 8.63 15.76 6.29
N GLN A 123 9.34 16.63 5.56
CA GLN A 123 8.77 17.40 4.44
C GLN A 123 8.28 16.53 3.26
N LYS A 124 8.83 15.31 3.15
CA LYS A 124 8.41 14.29 2.19
C LYS A 124 7.19 13.48 2.63
N SER A 125 6.66 13.68 3.84
CA SER A 125 5.37 13.13 4.23
C SER A 125 4.24 14.03 3.73
N SER A 126 3.08 13.44 3.51
CA SER A 126 1.83 14.18 3.31
C SER A 126 0.79 13.75 4.36
N GLN A 127 -0.30 14.52 4.45
CA GLN A 127 -1.45 14.16 5.29
C GLN A 127 -2.33 13.07 4.66
N ALA A 128 -2.00 12.61 3.45
CA ALA A 128 -2.71 11.59 2.69
C ALA A 128 -1.72 10.66 1.97
N SER A 129 -0.78 10.09 2.73
CA SER A 129 0.27 9.22 2.18
C SER A 129 -0.20 7.77 2.00
N ALA A 130 -1.12 7.30 2.85
CA ALA A 130 -1.66 5.94 2.80
C ALA A 130 -2.58 5.74 1.58
N THR A 131 -2.35 4.64 0.85
CA THR A 131 -3.21 4.23 -0.28
C THR A 131 -4.54 3.71 0.25
N VAL A 132 -5.65 4.08 -0.38
CA VAL A 132 -6.98 3.50 -0.05
C VAL A 132 -6.95 2.00 -0.35
N ALA A 133 -7.65 1.18 0.43
CA ALA A 133 -7.87 -0.22 0.10
C ALA A 133 -9.35 -0.47 -0.19
N SER A 134 -9.69 -1.50 -0.94
CA SER A 134 -11.08 -1.89 -1.18
C SER A 134 -11.25 -3.40 -1.09
N ASP A 135 -12.42 -3.83 -0.61
CA ASP A 135 -12.88 -5.22 -0.67
C ASP A 135 -13.83 -5.48 -1.86
N GLY A 136 -13.97 -4.51 -2.77
CA GLY A 136 -14.92 -4.55 -3.90
C GLY A 136 -16.30 -3.97 -3.58
N GLU A 137 -16.66 -3.80 -2.31
CA GLU A 137 -17.93 -3.19 -1.86
C GLU A 137 -17.70 -1.91 -1.04
N ARG A 138 -16.58 -1.86 -0.34
CA ARG A 138 -16.19 -0.83 0.63
C ARG A 138 -14.80 -0.31 0.29
N LEU A 139 -14.54 0.90 0.75
CA LEU A 139 -13.25 1.57 0.71
C LEU A 139 -12.77 1.75 2.14
N PHE A 140 -11.49 1.52 2.40
CA PHE A 140 -10.86 1.71 3.69
C PHE A 140 -9.73 2.73 3.56
N ALA A 141 -9.80 3.79 4.34
CA ALA A 141 -8.81 4.85 4.34
C ALA A 141 -8.22 5.04 5.74
N ASN A 142 -6.89 5.06 5.81
CA ASN A 142 -6.17 5.40 7.04
C ASN A 142 -5.73 6.86 7.00
N PHE A 143 -6.04 7.63 8.04
CA PHE A 143 -5.57 8.99 8.22
C PHE A 143 -5.05 9.22 9.64
N LEU A 144 -4.06 10.10 9.76
CA LEU A 144 -3.69 10.68 11.04
C LEU A 144 -4.59 11.89 11.31
N HIS A 145 -5.26 11.90 12.46
CA HIS A 145 -6.13 12.98 12.88
C HIS A 145 -6.04 13.16 14.40
N GLU A 146 -5.80 14.39 14.86
CA GLU A 146 -5.73 14.73 16.29
C GLU A 146 -4.80 13.82 17.11
N GLY A 147 -3.65 13.46 16.53
CA GLY A 147 -2.65 12.63 17.21
C GLY A 147 -3.00 11.15 17.29
N ALA A 148 -3.95 10.65 16.49
CA ALA A 148 -4.27 9.22 16.42
C ALA A 148 -4.49 8.75 14.97
N VAL A 149 -4.20 7.48 14.73
CA VAL A 149 -4.54 6.80 13.46
C VAL A 149 -6.01 6.41 13.49
N PHE A 150 -6.74 6.84 12.48
CA PHE A 150 -8.12 6.46 12.22
C PHE A 150 -8.20 5.61 10.96
N THR A 151 -9.07 4.62 10.99
CA THR A 151 -9.51 3.88 9.80
C THR A 151 -10.97 4.17 9.57
N THR A 152 -11.30 4.60 8.36
CA THR A 152 -12.69 4.89 7.95
C THR A 152 -13.09 3.94 6.84
N ALA A 153 -14.28 3.35 6.93
CA ALA A 153 -14.92 2.68 5.81
C ALA A 153 -15.94 3.58 5.13
N LEU A 154 -15.87 3.63 3.80
CA LEU A 154 -16.89 4.21 2.93
C LEU A 154 -17.48 3.09 2.07
N ASP A 155 -18.69 3.25 1.55
CA ASP A 155 -19.12 2.49 0.37
C ASP A 155 -18.51 3.07 -0.92
N LEU A 156 -18.76 2.42 -2.07
CA LEU A 156 -18.25 2.89 -3.36
C LEU A 156 -18.85 4.22 -3.83
N ASP A 157 -19.97 4.66 -3.24
CA ASP A 157 -20.66 5.92 -3.54
C ASP A 157 -20.30 7.05 -2.55
N GLY A 158 -19.40 6.77 -1.61
CA GLY A 158 -18.81 7.75 -0.69
C GLY A 158 -19.58 7.92 0.61
N GLN A 159 -20.58 7.10 0.91
CA GLN A 159 -21.23 7.11 2.21
C GLN A 159 -20.29 6.51 3.26
N GLN A 160 -20.04 7.24 4.34
CA GLN A 160 -19.31 6.71 5.49
C GLN A 160 -20.14 5.64 6.21
N LEU A 161 -19.58 4.44 6.30
CA LEU A 161 -20.21 3.28 6.95
C LEU A 161 -19.82 3.22 8.44
N TRP A 162 -18.54 3.38 8.73
CA TRP A 162 -18.00 3.39 10.07
C TRP A 162 -16.63 4.09 10.11
N GLN A 163 -16.21 4.50 11.31
CA GLN A 163 -14.90 5.09 11.56
C GLN A 163 -14.40 4.65 12.94
N THR A 164 -13.16 4.16 12.99
CA THR A 164 -12.54 3.62 14.20
C THR A 164 -11.23 4.34 14.48
N ARG A 165 -11.09 4.85 15.72
CA ARG A 165 -9.80 5.31 16.25
C ARG A 165 -8.98 4.09 16.64
N VAL A 166 -7.90 3.81 15.92
CA VAL A 166 -7.11 2.57 16.07
C VAL A 166 -6.08 2.69 17.19
N ALA A 167 -5.29 3.77 17.18
CA ALA A 167 -4.25 4.00 18.17
C ALA A 167 -3.83 5.47 18.24
N GLU A 168 -3.35 5.89 19.42
CA GLU A 168 -2.56 7.11 19.56
C GLU A 168 -1.29 7.02 18.69
N PHE A 169 -0.85 8.15 18.17
CA PHE A 169 0.27 8.22 17.25
C PHE A 169 1.12 9.47 17.50
N ILE A 170 2.38 9.25 17.88
CA ILE A 170 3.37 10.32 18.00
C ILE A 170 4.22 10.37 16.73
N THR A 171 4.00 11.41 15.93
CA THR A 171 4.70 11.60 14.66
C THR A 171 6.20 11.79 14.85
N HIS A 172 6.98 10.94 14.17
CA HIS A 172 8.41 11.16 13.95
C HIS A 172 8.70 11.74 12.57
N GLN A 173 8.40 10.98 11.50
CA GLN A 173 8.61 11.39 10.11
C GLN A 173 7.28 11.58 9.36
N GLY A 174 6.20 10.97 9.84
CA GLY A 174 4.87 11.02 9.21
C GLY A 174 4.13 9.71 9.41
N PHE A 175 2.95 9.60 8.81
CA PHE A 175 2.17 8.36 8.75
C PHE A 175 1.90 7.99 7.30
N GLY A 176 2.09 6.72 6.95
CA GLY A 176 1.96 6.24 5.57
C GLY A 176 1.56 4.77 5.42
N SER A 177 1.29 4.05 6.52
CA SER A 177 0.85 2.65 6.41
C SER A 177 -0.56 2.58 5.84
N SER A 178 -0.68 1.92 4.70
CA SER A 178 -1.97 1.68 4.05
C SER A 178 -2.76 0.59 4.79
N PRO A 179 -4.10 0.62 4.78
CA PRO A 179 -4.90 -0.50 5.26
C PRO A 179 -4.72 -1.72 4.34
N VAL A 180 -4.80 -2.91 4.93
CA VAL A 180 -4.67 -4.19 4.22
C VAL A 180 -5.96 -4.98 4.41
N VAL A 181 -6.61 -5.41 3.33
CA VAL A 181 -7.85 -6.20 3.40
C VAL A 181 -7.49 -7.68 3.33
N HIS A 182 -8.04 -8.47 4.24
CA HIS A 182 -7.88 -9.93 4.23
C HIS A 182 -9.07 -10.64 4.84
N HIS A 183 -9.73 -11.47 4.03
CA HIS A 183 -11.01 -12.08 4.40
C HIS A 183 -11.97 -11.06 5.02
N ASN A 184 -12.43 -11.30 6.25
CA ASN A 184 -13.36 -10.45 6.98
C ASN A 184 -12.71 -9.24 7.67
N LEU A 185 -11.39 -9.06 7.52
CA LEU A 185 -10.64 -8.06 8.26
C LEU A 185 -10.10 -6.94 7.36
N VAL A 186 -10.00 -5.76 7.95
CA VAL A 186 -9.09 -4.71 7.52
C VAL A 186 -8.01 -4.54 8.60
N ILE A 187 -6.76 -4.62 8.18
CA ILE A 187 -5.60 -4.64 9.06
C ILE A 187 -4.84 -3.32 8.93
N VAL A 188 -4.43 -2.78 10.07
CA VAL A 188 -3.82 -1.46 10.19
C VAL A 188 -2.57 -1.56 11.04
N ALA A 189 -1.46 -1.03 10.55
CA ALA A 189 -0.24 -0.84 11.33
C ALA A 189 -0.07 0.64 11.69
N ALA A 190 0.28 0.91 12.94
CA ALA A 190 0.46 2.25 13.50
C ALA A 190 1.70 2.32 14.39
N ASP A 191 2.83 1.81 13.90
CA ASP A 191 4.12 1.88 14.59
C ASP A 191 4.55 3.33 14.82
N ASN A 192 4.94 3.66 16.05
CA ASN A 192 5.39 5.01 16.40
C ASN A 192 6.25 5.01 17.68
N LYS A 193 6.88 6.17 17.96
CA LYS A 193 7.84 6.34 19.07
C LYS A 193 7.29 6.02 20.46
N ALA A 194 5.97 6.13 20.69
CA ALA A 194 5.38 5.83 22.00
C ALA A 194 5.00 4.36 22.19
N GLY A 195 5.06 3.55 21.14
CA GLY A 195 4.52 2.20 21.08
C GLY A 195 3.58 2.06 19.89
N GLY A 196 3.73 0.98 19.13
CA GLY A 196 2.91 0.71 17.95
C GLY A 196 1.83 -0.33 18.20
N VAL A 197 0.96 -0.48 17.20
CA VAL A 197 0.00 -1.58 17.14
C VAL A 197 -0.13 -2.07 15.70
N ILE A 198 -0.33 -3.36 15.53
CA ILE A 198 -1.00 -3.94 14.36
C ILE A 198 -2.37 -4.39 14.84
N ALA A 199 -3.44 -3.92 14.21
CA ALA A 199 -4.81 -4.24 14.59
C ALA A 199 -5.58 -4.82 13.40
N GLY A 200 -6.35 -5.88 13.64
CA GLY A 200 -7.35 -6.38 12.70
C GLY A 200 -8.74 -5.93 13.13
N LEU A 201 -9.43 -5.21 12.26
CA LEU A 201 -10.79 -4.73 12.47
C LEU A 201 -11.74 -5.53 11.59
N ASP A 202 -12.95 -5.83 12.07
CA ASP A 202 -13.98 -6.39 11.20
C ASP A 202 -14.36 -5.37 10.15
N ARG A 203 -14.23 -5.74 8.87
CA ARG A 203 -14.40 -4.80 7.76
C ARG A 203 -15.84 -4.26 7.62
N ARG A 204 -16.82 -4.89 8.27
CA ARG A 204 -18.24 -4.53 8.16
C ARG A 204 -18.65 -3.40 9.10
N ASP A 205 -18.08 -3.33 10.29
CA ASP A 205 -18.49 -2.39 11.34
C ASP A 205 -17.33 -1.68 12.04
N GLY A 206 -16.08 -2.05 11.73
CA GLY A 206 -14.88 -1.41 12.24
C GLY A 206 -14.50 -1.80 13.67
N HIS A 207 -15.17 -2.78 14.29
CA HIS A 207 -14.78 -3.20 15.64
C HIS A 207 -13.42 -3.92 15.60
N VAL A 208 -12.59 -3.66 16.60
CA VAL A 208 -11.27 -4.29 16.71
C VAL A 208 -11.45 -5.76 17.13
N VAL A 209 -11.05 -6.70 16.27
CA VAL A 209 -11.11 -8.15 16.52
C VAL A 209 -9.88 -8.61 17.28
N TRP A 210 -8.71 -8.10 16.91
CA TRP A 210 -7.45 -8.40 17.59
C TRP A 210 -6.47 -7.22 17.49
N GLN A 211 -5.53 -7.18 18.43
CA GLN A 211 -4.40 -6.26 18.43
C GLN A 211 -3.12 -7.01 18.77
N HIS A 212 -2.03 -6.58 18.15
CA HIS A 212 -0.68 -7.01 18.42
C HIS A 212 0.17 -5.78 18.76
N ALA A 213 0.66 -5.69 19.99
CA ALA A 213 1.48 -4.57 20.43
C ALA A 213 2.84 -4.60 19.73
N ARG A 214 3.36 -3.43 19.38
CA ARG A 214 4.64 -3.26 18.70
C ARG A 214 5.60 -2.43 19.56
N PRO A 215 6.93 -2.59 19.38
CA PRO A 215 7.92 -1.86 20.18
C PRO A 215 7.73 -0.34 20.13
N LYS A 216 8.28 0.36 21.13
CA LYS A 216 8.25 1.83 21.23
C LYS A 216 9.28 2.48 20.29
N GLN A 217 9.13 2.23 19.00
CA GLN A 217 10.05 2.63 17.95
C GLN A 217 9.28 3.10 16.71
N PRO A 218 9.81 4.08 15.97
CA PRO A 218 9.17 4.55 14.74
C PRO A 218 9.37 3.56 13.60
N ASN A 219 8.32 3.31 12.83
CA ASN A 219 8.35 2.51 11.60
C ASN A 219 7.17 2.92 10.71
N TYR A 220 7.30 2.78 9.39
CA TYR A 220 6.34 3.39 8.43
C TYR A 220 5.74 2.39 7.44
N THR A 221 6.15 1.13 7.55
CA THR A 221 5.88 0.07 6.59
C THR A 221 4.40 -0.31 6.54
N THR A 222 3.87 -0.52 5.32
CA THR A 222 2.59 -1.22 5.13
C THR A 222 2.81 -2.73 5.22
N PRO A 223 2.10 -3.47 6.10
CA PRO A 223 2.20 -4.93 6.16
C PRO A 223 1.87 -5.59 4.81
N ALA A 224 2.50 -6.72 4.52
CA ALA A 224 2.16 -7.54 3.36
C ALA A 224 1.56 -8.86 3.83
N ILE A 225 0.50 -9.33 3.16
CA ILE A 225 -0.03 -10.67 3.38
C ILE A 225 0.45 -11.53 2.22
N LEU A 226 1.31 -12.49 2.55
CA LEU A 226 2.02 -13.31 1.58
C LEU A 226 1.85 -14.78 1.96
N THR A 227 1.60 -15.63 0.97
CA THR A 227 1.47 -17.07 1.17
C THR A 227 2.86 -17.71 1.17
N ILE A 228 3.22 -18.34 2.29
CA ILE A 228 4.46 -19.09 2.50
C ILE A 228 4.07 -20.45 3.06
N ASP A 229 4.60 -21.53 2.48
CA ASP A 229 4.23 -22.92 2.83
C ASP A 229 2.71 -23.15 2.89
N SER A 230 1.98 -22.63 1.89
CA SER A 230 0.50 -22.71 1.79
C SER A 230 -0.26 -22.05 2.95
N ARG A 231 0.39 -21.18 3.71
CA ARG A 231 -0.24 -20.39 4.78
C ARG A 231 -0.09 -18.91 4.49
N ASP A 232 -1.17 -18.17 4.63
CA ASP A 232 -1.13 -16.71 4.59
C ASP A 232 -0.50 -16.18 5.87
N GLN A 233 0.53 -15.36 5.70
CA GLN A 233 1.28 -14.74 6.78
C GLN A 233 1.23 -13.23 6.60
N LEU A 234 0.85 -12.50 7.66
CA LEU A 234 1.07 -11.07 7.71
C LEU A 234 2.52 -10.81 8.09
N LEU A 235 3.27 -10.20 7.18
CA LEU A 235 4.67 -9.89 7.34
C LEU A 235 4.90 -8.39 7.48
N LEU A 236 5.71 -8.02 8.48
CA LEU A 236 6.14 -6.65 8.71
C LEU A 236 7.62 -6.63 9.14
N ALA A 237 8.40 -5.72 8.53
CA ALA A 237 9.75 -5.41 8.97
C ALA A 237 9.78 -4.05 9.66
N GLY A 238 10.68 -3.92 10.63
CA GLY A 238 10.93 -2.68 11.35
C GLY A 238 10.77 -2.86 12.85
N CYS A 239 11.05 -1.79 13.58
CA CYS A 239 11.21 -1.82 15.02
C CYS A 239 12.21 -2.90 15.47
N ASP A 240 13.31 -3.07 14.72
CA ASP A 240 14.36 -4.08 14.94
C ASP A 240 13.93 -5.55 14.75
N HIS A 241 12.68 -5.80 14.31
CA HIS A 241 12.11 -7.13 14.13
C HIS A 241 11.71 -7.41 12.68
N ILE A 242 11.69 -8.68 12.31
CA ILE A 242 10.86 -9.21 11.23
C ILE A 242 9.78 -10.07 11.89
N THR A 243 8.54 -9.70 11.66
CA THR A 243 7.37 -10.28 12.35
C THR A 243 6.48 -10.97 11.34
N SER A 244 6.08 -12.21 11.66
CA SER A 244 5.04 -12.95 10.96
C SER A 244 3.88 -13.24 11.92
N LEU A 245 2.69 -12.73 11.57
CA LEU A 245 1.46 -12.97 12.31
C LEU A 245 0.48 -13.77 11.47
N ASP A 246 -0.36 -14.54 12.15
CA ASP A 246 -1.58 -15.06 11.56
C ASP A 246 -2.54 -13.88 11.32
N PRO A 247 -2.88 -13.56 10.06
CA PRO A 247 -3.64 -12.34 9.75
C PRO A 247 -5.08 -12.36 10.29
N LEU A 248 -5.63 -13.54 10.60
CA LEU A 248 -7.00 -13.66 11.13
C LEU A 248 -7.06 -13.49 12.65
N THR A 249 -5.97 -13.79 13.35
CA THR A 249 -5.96 -13.82 14.83
C THR A 249 -4.97 -12.85 15.48
N GLY A 250 -4.04 -12.28 14.71
CA GLY A 250 -2.96 -11.43 15.22
C GLY A 250 -1.91 -12.16 16.06
N LYS A 251 -2.01 -13.49 16.16
CA LYS A 251 -1.06 -14.31 16.92
C LYS A 251 0.24 -14.46 16.14
N PRO A 252 1.41 -14.36 16.80
CA PRO A 252 2.67 -14.65 16.16
C PRO A 252 2.69 -16.07 15.58
N ILE A 253 3.09 -16.16 14.32
CA ILE A 253 3.54 -17.42 13.72
C ILE A 253 5.02 -17.57 14.07
N TRP A 254 5.81 -16.52 13.83
CA TRP A 254 7.17 -16.37 14.29
C TRP A 254 7.55 -14.89 14.32
N GLU A 255 8.59 -14.56 15.08
CA GLU A 255 9.18 -13.23 15.14
C GLU A 255 10.67 -13.37 15.42
N ILE A 256 11.48 -12.62 14.70
CA ILE A 256 12.94 -12.67 14.81
C ILE A 256 13.50 -11.25 14.94
N GLU A 257 14.57 -11.12 15.71
CA GLU A 257 15.39 -9.90 15.74
C GLU A 257 16.23 -9.81 14.46
N GLY A 258 16.53 -8.60 13.99
CA GLY A 258 17.54 -8.39 12.95
C GLY A 258 17.19 -7.40 11.84
N SER A 259 15.97 -6.84 11.83
CA SER A 259 15.66 -5.72 10.92
C SER A 259 16.35 -4.42 11.38
N THR A 260 16.16 -3.34 10.63
CA THR A 260 16.47 -1.99 11.10
C THR A 260 15.31 -1.42 11.90
N THR A 261 15.54 -0.38 12.69
CA THR A 261 14.49 0.29 13.47
C THR A 261 13.45 0.89 12.54
N GLU A 262 13.90 1.72 11.60
CA GLU A 262 12.99 2.36 10.64
C GLU A 262 13.04 1.60 9.31
N CYS A 263 11.87 1.14 8.86
CA CYS A 263 11.61 0.62 7.52
C CYS A 263 10.45 1.41 6.89
N VAL A 264 10.40 1.44 5.56
CA VAL A 264 9.31 2.10 4.82
C VAL A 264 8.75 1.17 3.74
N GLY A 265 9.62 0.51 2.97
CA GLY A 265 9.22 -0.48 1.97
C GLY A 265 8.56 -1.73 2.58
N SER A 266 7.56 -2.27 1.89
CA SER A 266 6.90 -3.52 2.26
C SER A 266 7.80 -4.73 2.00
N ILE A 267 7.66 -5.77 2.83
CA ILE A 267 8.32 -7.07 2.65
C ILE A 267 7.87 -7.72 1.33
N VAL A 268 8.78 -8.47 0.71
CA VAL A 268 8.49 -9.40 -0.40
C VAL A 268 9.02 -10.80 -0.10
N THR A 269 8.56 -11.81 -0.84
CA THR A 269 8.97 -13.21 -0.65
C THR A 269 9.08 -13.94 -1.98
N ASP A 270 9.89 -14.99 -2.03
CA ASP A 270 9.91 -16.01 -3.09
C ASP A 270 9.16 -17.30 -2.69
N GLY A 271 8.49 -17.28 -1.54
CA GLY A 271 7.78 -18.42 -0.95
C GLY A 271 8.61 -19.25 0.04
N GLN A 272 9.94 -19.07 0.09
CA GLN A 272 10.86 -19.74 1.03
C GLN A 272 11.63 -18.74 1.90
N LEU A 273 11.98 -17.59 1.32
CA LEU A 273 12.71 -16.51 1.94
C LEU A 273 11.84 -15.26 2.03
N VAL A 274 12.00 -14.54 3.12
CA VAL A 274 11.44 -13.21 3.33
C VAL A 274 12.54 -12.18 3.13
N PHE A 275 12.30 -11.20 2.26
CA PHE A 275 13.23 -10.13 1.97
C PHE A 275 12.78 -8.84 2.64
N ALA A 276 13.66 -8.28 3.45
CA ALA A 276 13.44 -7.01 4.14
C ALA A 276 14.61 -6.06 3.85
N SER A 277 14.29 -4.78 3.74
CA SER A 277 15.28 -3.72 3.62
C SER A 277 14.85 -2.54 4.48
N GLY A 278 15.82 -1.86 5.06
CA GLY A 278 15.57 -0.64 5.81
C GLY A 278 16.85 0.17 5.94
N GLY A 279 16.78 1.34 6.57
CA GLY A 279 18.06 1.97 6.84
C GLY A 279 18.18 3.13 7.81
N TYR A 280 17.57 2.95 8.97
CA TYR A 280 18.06 3.57 10.19
C TYR A 280 18.04 2.56 11.35
N PRO A 281 19.11 2.45 12.17
CA PRO A 281 20.34 3.27 12.18
C PRO A 281 21.44 2.80 11.22
N LYS A 282 21.29 1.62 10.59
CA LYS A 282 22.25 1.02 9.66
C LYS A 282 21.58 0.78 8.31
N LYS A 283 22.34 0.78 7.21
CA LYS A 283 21.85 0.35 5.90
C LYS A 283 21.80 -1.18 5.84
N LEU A 284 20.66 -1.76 5.45
CA LEU A 284 20.50 -3.21 5.43
C LEU A 284 19.54 -3.65 4.33
N THR A 285 19.93 -4.68 3.58
CA THR A 285 19.00 -5.59 2.90
C THR A 285 19.35 -7.01 3.29
N GLN A 286 18.35 -7.81 3.64
CA GLN A 286 18.53 -9.18 4.09
C GLN A 286 17.47 -10.12 3.54
N ALA A 287 17.86 -11.39 3.43
CA ALA A 287 16.96 -12.52 3.23
C ALA A 287 17.01 -13.42 4.45
N VAL A 288 15.84 -13.67 5.02
CA VAL A 288 15.68 -14.58 6.15
C VAL A 288 14.83 -15.76 5.73
N ARG A 289 15.13 -16.93 6.30
CA ARG A 289 14.30 -18.11 6.12
C ARG A 289 12.91 -17.86 6.69
N ALA A 290 11.87 -18.16 5.91
CA ALA A 290 10.49 -17.85 6.26
C ALA A 290 9.82 -18.88 7.19
N ASP A 291 10.62 -19.62 7.97
CA ASP A 291 10.19 -20.70 8.87
C ASP A 291 10.30 -20.33 10.36
N GLY A 292 10.70 -19.09 10.66
CA GLY A 292 10.88 -18.60 12.03
C GLY A 292 12.16 -19.05 12.72
N SER A 293 13.07 -19.74 12.03
CA SER A 293 14.36 -20.14 12.58
C SER A 293 15.28 -18.97 12.93
N GLY A 294 15.05 -17.79 12.33
CA GLY A 294 15.97 -16.66 12.41
C GLY A 294 17.22 -16.81 11.54
N GLU A 295 17.27 -17.82 10.68
CA GLU A 295 18.38 -18.00 9.74
C GLU A 295 18.42 -16.84 8.74
N ILE A 296 19.46 -16.01 8.86
CA ILE A 296 19.82 -15.01 7.85
C ILE A 296 20.59 -15.75 6.76
N VAL A 297 19.95 -15.99 5.61
CA VAL A 297 20.57 -16.68 4.47
C VAL A 297 21.63 -15.79 3.83
N TRP A 298 21.34 -14.49 3.70
CA TRP A 298 22.31 -13.48 3.30
C TRP A 298 21.86 -12.09 3.75
N GLN A 299 22.82 -11.18 3.89
CA GLN A 299 22.58 -9.75 4.12
C GLN A 299 23.68 -8.90 3.49
N ASN A 300 23.38 -7.62 3.22
CA ASN A 300 24.34 -6.64 2.73
C ASN A 300 24.00 -5.21 3.21
N ASP A 301 24.92 -4.28 2.97
CA ASP A 301 24.83 -2.86 3.35
C ASP A 301 24.22 -1.95 2.28
N VAL A 302 23.59 -2.53 1.25
CA VAL A 302 22.84 -1.78 0.24
C VAL A 302 21.41 -1.59 0.74
N GLN A 303 21.01 -0.34 0.90
CA GLN A 303 19.69 0.04 1.40
C GLN A 303 18.72 0.30 0.24
N THR A 304 17.54 -0.30 0.33
CA THR A 304 16.33 0.04 -0.45
C THR A 304 15.30 0.47 0.58
N TYR A 305 15.30 1.76 0.93
CA TYR A 305 14.65 2.25 2.14
C TYR A 305 13.18 2.58 1.91
N VAL A 306 12.92 3.56 1.04
CA VAL A 306 11.58 4.07 0.75
C VAL A 306 10.88 3.21 -0.30
N PRO A 307 11.50 2.91 -1.46
CA PRO A 307 10.91 1.97 -2.42
C PRO A 307 10.85 0.56 -1.85
N SER A 308 9.84 -0.22 -2.23
CA SER A 308 9.82 -1.65 -1.94
C SER A 308 10.50 -2.45 -3.06
N MET A 309 10.91 -3.68 -2.77
CA MET A 309 11.59 -4.56 -3.73
C MET A 309 10.60 -5.32 -4.63
N ILE A 310 11.09 -6.07 -5.62
CA ILE A 310 10.31 -6.99 -6.45
C ILE A 310 11.01 -8.34 -6.48
N VAL A 311 10.27 -9.43 -6.29
CA VAL A 311 10.74 -10.80 -6.54
C VAL A 311 10.12 -11.29 -7.84
N HIS A 312 10.95 -11.81 -8.75
CA HIS A 312 10.50 -12.43 -9.99
C HIS A 312 11.49 -13.51 -10.43
N ASP A 313 10.99 -14.70 -10.78
CA ASP A 313 11.78 -15.82 -11.31
C ASP A 313 13.07 -16.11 -10.50
N ARG A 314 12.94 -16.17 -9.17
CA ARG A 314 14.05 -16.39 -8.20
C ARG A 314 15.11 -15.28 -8.18
N HIS A 315 14.76 -14.08 -8.62
CA HIS A 315 15.63 -12.91 -8.54
C HIS A 315 14.95 -11.79 -7.78
N LEU A 316 15.76 -11.05 -7.02
CA LEU A 316 15.34 -9.88 -6.28
C LEU A 316 15.80 -8.64 -7.06
N TYR A 317 14.83 -7.85 -7.51
CA TYR A 317 15.04 -6.58 -8.19
C TYR A 317 14.77 -5.43 -7.22
N THR A 318 15.72 -4.51 -7.15
CA THR A 318 15.64 -3.34 -6.25
C THR A 318 15.97 -2.07 -7.01
N VAL A 319 15.27 -0.98 -6.71
CA VAL A 319 15.70 0.38 -7.06
C VAL A 319 15.94 1.12 -5.76
N THR A 320 17.19 1.51 -5.52
CA THR A 320 17.57 2.25 -4.31
C THR A 320 17.05 3.69 -4.35
N ASP A 321 16.96 4.32 -3.18
CA ASP A 321 16.53 5.71 -3.01
C ASP A 321 17.32 6.72 -3.86
N ASN A 322 18.58 6.40 -4.20
CA ASN A 322 19.48 7.21 -5.02
C ASN A 322 19.60 6.72 -6.48
N GLY A 323 18.66 5.91 -6.95
CA GLY A 323 18.50 5.57 -8.36
C GLY A 323 19.51 4.56 -8.88
N ILE A 324 19.80 3.51 -8.10
CA ILE A 324 20.56 2.35 -8.56
C ILE A 324 19.59 1.16 -8.70
N ALA A 325 19.42 0.68 -9.92
CA ALA A 325 18.74 -0.59 -10.19
C ALA A 325 19.71 -1.75 -9.96
N ILE A 326 19.27 -2.79 -9.26
CA ILE A 326 20.11 -3.95 -8.92
C ILE A 326 19.26 -5.21 -9.09
N CYS A 327 19.84 -6.23 -9.70
CA CYS A 327 19.32 -7.60 -9.70
C CYS A 327 20.23 -8.50 -8.88
N ARG A 328 19.64 -9.31 -8.01
CA ARG A 328 20.34 -10.33 -7.22
C ARG A 328 19.70 -11.68 -7.41
N ASP A 329 20.50 -12.73 -7.33
CA ASP A 329 19.98 -14.06 -7.05
C ASP A 329 19.31 -14.06 -5.67
N SER A 330 18.04 -14.42 -5.60
CA SER A 330 17.23 -14.34 -4.37
C SER A 330 17.74 -15.29 -3.28
N SER A 331 18.32 -16.43 -3.65
CA SER A 331 18.76 -17.47 -2.71
C SER A 331 20.14 -17.20 -2.09
N THR A 332 21.00 -16.47 -2.80
CA THR A 332 22.40 -16.24 -2.40
C THR A 332 22.73 -14.77 -2.13
N GLY A 333 21.88 -13.84 -2.59
CA GLY A 333 22.13 -12.39 -2.50
C GLY A 333 23.21 -11.90 -3.45
N LYS A 334 23.76 -12.76 -4.31
CA LYS A 334 24.80 -12.41 -5.28
C LYS A 334 24.23 -11.42 -6.29
N GLU A 335 24.89 -10.27 -6.41
CA GLU A 335 24.61 -9.28 -7.46
C GLU A 335 24.88 -9.89 -8.83
N GLN A 336 23.85 -9.90 -9.69
CA GLN A 336 23.97 -10.29 -11.09
C GLN A 336 24.38 -9.09 -11.94
N TRP A 337 23.76 -7.94 -11.67
CA TRP A 337 24.11 -6.67 -12.27
C TRP A 337 23.62 -5.51 -11.41
N LYS A 338 24.25 -4.34 -11.62
CA LYS A 338 23.75 -3.03 -11.16
C LYS A 338 23.83 -2.00 -12.29
N ALA A 339 22.89 -1.06 -12.29
CA ALA A 339 22.84 0.04 -13.24
C ALA A 339 22.40 1.34 -12.56
N ARG A 340 22.93 2.47 -13.02
CA ARG A 340 22.53 3.79 -12.52
C ARG A 340 21.39 4.33 -13.38
N LEU A 341 20.25 4.55 -12.76
CA LEU A 341 19.11 5.28 -13.34
C LEU A 341 19.26 6.79 -13.14
N GLY A 342 19.81 7.20 -11.98
CA GLY A 342 19.85 8.62 -11.58
C GLY A 342 18.54 9.05 -10.92
N GLY A 343 18.51 10.24 -10.32
CA GLY A 343 17.33 10.74 -9.60
C GLY A 343 17.17 10.18 -8.17
N THR A 344 16.09 10.60 -7.50
CA THR A 344 15.68 10.14 -6.17
C THR A 344 14.42 9.30 -6.28
N PHE A 345 14.31 8.18 -5.57
CA PHE A 345 13.14 7.30 -5.63
C PHE A 345 12.42 7.23 -4.29
N ASN A 346 11.11 7.50 -4.32
CA ASN A 346 10.20 7.24 -3.20
C ASN A 346 9.08 6.28 -3.64
N ALA A 347 8.63 6.38 -4.89
CA ALA A 347 7.71 5.42 -5.49
C ALA A 347 8.37 4.03 -5.60
N SER A 348 7.59 2.99 -5.36
CA SER A 348 8.06 1.61 -5.52
C SER A 348 8.04 1.20 -7.00
N PRO A 349 9.00 0.38 -7.46
CA PRO A 349 8.90 -0.25 -8.77
C PRO A 349 7.70 -1.20 -8.86
N VAL A 350 7.17 -1.37 -10.07
CA VAL A 350 6.11 -2.33 -10.39
C VAL A 350 6.51 -3.19 -11.58
N LEU A 351 6.32 -4.50 -11.47
CA LEU A 351 6.56 -5.45 -12.54
C LEU A 351 5.29 -5.65 -13.37
N VAL A 352 5.38 -5.50 -14.69
CA VAL A 352 4.30 -5.74 -15.64
C VAL A 352 4.82 -6.60 -16.78
N GLY A 353 4.31 -7.83 -16.87
CA GLY A 353 4.85 -8.84 -17.78
C GLY A 353 6.33 -9.11 -17.46
N GLN A 354 7.22 -8.67 -18.33
CA GLN A 354 8.67 -8.83 -18.20
C GLN A 354 9.40 -7.49 -18.01
N SER A 355 8.67 -6.40 -17.75
CA SER A 355 9.23 -5.05 -17.62
C SER A 355 8.96 -4.49 -16.23
N ILE A 356 9.99 -3.92 -15.61
CA ILE A 356 9.90 -3.16 -14.36
C ILE A 356 9.78 -1.69 -14.71
N PHE A 357 8.80 -1.02 -14.11
CA PHE A 357 8.58 0.41 -14.20
C PHE A 357 8.98 1.04 -12.87
N ALA A 358 9.96 1.94 -12.90
CA ALA A 358 10.45 2.65 -11.72
C ALA A 358 10.42 4.16 -11.97
N THR A 359 9.61 4.87 -11.19
CA THR A 359 9.41 6.32 -11.33
C THR A 359 10.19 7.08 -10.25
N SER A 360 11.11 7.95 -10.66
CA SER A 360 11.82 8.87 -9.78
C SER A 360 10.95 10.05 -9.37
N GLN A 361 11.38 10.75 -8.33
CA GLN A 361 10.69 11.89 -7.75
C GLN A 361 10.56 13.06 -8.73
N ASP A 362 11.48 13.21 -9.67
CA ASP A 362 11.42 14.25 -10.71
C ASP A 362 10.49 13.88 -11.89
N GLY A 363 9.72 12.79 -11.79
CA GLY A 363 8.75 12.37 -12.79
C GLY A 363 9.29 11.46 -13.89
N THR A 364 10.59 11.12 -13.86
CA THR A 364 11.19 10.19 -14.84
C THR A 364 10.85 8.74 -14.50
N THR A 365 10.18 8.05 -15.41
CA THR A 365 9.91 6.62 -15.34
C THR A 365 10.88 5.87 -16.21
N HIS A 366 11.78 5.13 -15.57
CA HIS A 366 12.67 4.19 -16.24
C HIS A 366 11.98 2.84 -16.37
N ILE A 367 12.06 2.26 -17.57
CA ILE A 367 11.51 0.95 -17.88
C ILE A 367 12.66 0.05 -18.30
N PHE A 368 12.79 -1.11 -17.67
CA PHE A 368 13.82 -2.09 -17.99
C PHE A 368 13.27 -3.51 -17.84
N ARG A 369 13.86 -4.49 -18.53
CA ARG A 369 13.44 -5.88 -18.39
C ARG A 369 13.83 -6.44 -17.03
N ALA A 370 12.97 -7.30 -16.48
CA ALA A 370 13.31 -8.20 -15.37
C ALA A 370 14.21 -9.33 -15.89
N ASN A 371 15.37 -8.98 -16.46
CA ASN A 371 16.33 -9.90 -17.03
C ASN A 371 17.43 -10.15 -16.00
N PRO A 372 17.67 -11.38 -15.54
CA PRO A 372 18.71 -11.64 -14.55
C PRO A 372 20.13 -11.61 -15.12
N GLU A 373 20.32 -11.77 -16.43
CA GLU A 373 21.66 -11.87 -17.04
C GLU A 373 22.33 -10.50 -17.24
N LYS A 374 21.54 -9.45 -17.44
CA LYS A 374 22.03 -8.08 -17.67
C LYS A 374 20.94 -7.05 -17.42
N PHE A 375 21.36 -5.81 -17.14
CA PHE A 375 20.48 -4.66 -17.20
C PHE A 375 20.08 -4.39 -18.67
N GLU A 376 18.79 -4.32 -18.94
CA GLU A 376 18.24 -4.14 -20.29
C GLU A 376 17.16 -3.03 -20.28
N PRO A 377 17.53 -1.77 -20.52
CA PRO A 377 16.56 -0.67 -20.58
C PRO A 377 15.68 -0.81 -21.84
N VAL A 378 14.40 -0.49 -21.69
CA VAL A 378 13.41 -0.56 -22.79
C VAL A 378 12.65 0.75 -23.01
N GLY A 379 12.75 1.70 -22.09
CA GLY A 379 12.14 3.02 -22.25
C GLY A 379 12.44 3.96 -21.10
N GLU A 380 12.30 5.25 -21.35
CA GLU A 380 12.40 6.32 -20.36
C GLU A 380 11.41 7.42 -20.74
N ASN A 381 10.60 7.86 -19.77
CA ASN A 381 9.52 8.81 -20.02
C ASN A 381 9.36 9.76 -18.83
N SER A 382 9.05 11.03 -19.07
CA SER A 382 8.89 12.01 -17.98
C SER A 382 7.48 12.59 -17.94
N LEU A 383 6.87 12.60 -16.76
CA LEU A 383 5.60 13.27 -16.46
C LEU A 383 5.63 13.86 -15.05
N GLY A 384 5.27 15.14 -14.93
CA GLY A 384 5.40 15.88 -13.67
C GLY A 384 6.85 16.22 -13.33
N ASP A 385 7.03 16.81 -12.15
CA ASP A 385 8.34 17.17 -11.58
C ASP A 385 8.45 16.87 -10.07
N ASP A 386 7.36 16.36 -9.47
CA ASP A 386 7.31 15.94 -8.07
C ASP A 386 6.37 14.73 -7.90
N VAL A 387 6.95 13.54 -7.75
CA VAL A 387 6.24 12.25 -7.77
C VAL A 387 6.61 11.39 -6.56
N TYR A 388 5.61 10.96 -5.81
CA TYR A 388 5.76 10.07 -4.65
C TYR A 388 4.92 8.80 -4.75
N ALA A 389 3.80 8.86 -5.47
CA ALA A 389 2.88 7.74 -5.61
C ALA A 389 3.49 6.67 -6.51
N THR A 390 3.28 5.41 -6.14
CA THR A 390 3.62 4.27 -7.01
C THR A 390 2.64 4.21 -8.18
N THR A 391 3.17 4.06 -9.39
CA THR A 391 2.41 3.89 -10.64
C THR A 391 1.56 2.62 -10.58
N VAL A 392 0.33 2.69 -11.09
CA VAL A 392 -0.65 1.58 -11.05
C VAL A 392 -1.01 1.13 -12.45
N PHE A 393 -1.23 -0.18 -12.63
CA PHE A 393 -1.54 -0.78 -13.93
C PHE A 393 -2.85 -1.54 -13.87
N SER A 394 -3.73 -1.26 -14.83
CA SER A 394 -5.04 -1.92 -14.97
C SER A 394 -5.37 -2.02 -16.45
N ASN A 395 -5.67 -3.23 -16.94
CA ASN A 395 -6.07 -3.47 -18.34
C ASN A 395 -5.14 -2.84 -19.39
N SER A 396 -3.81 -2.91 -19.17
CA SER A 396 -2.79 -2.29 -20.05
C SER A 396 -2.84 -0.76 -20.10
N GLN A 397 -3.56 -0.11 -19.18
CA GLN A 397 -3.49 1.31 -18.91
C GLN A 397 -2.56 1.58 -17.72
N ILE A 398 -1.96 2.76 -17.70
CA ILE A 398 -1.07 3.23 -16.62
C ILE A 398 -1.76 4.39 -15.92
N PHE A 399 -1.82 4.35 -14.59
CA PHE A 399 -2.37 5.42 -13.77
C PHE A 399 -1.26 6.04 -12.93
N MET A 400 -0.98 7.32 -13.18
CA MET A 400 0.12 8.04 -12.54
C MET A 400 -0.42 9.27 -11.82
N ARG A 401 -0.18 9.36 -10.52
CA ARG A 401 -0.34 10.59 -9.76
C ARG A 401 0.99 11.34 -9.75
N VAL A 402 0.99 12.54 -10.32
CA VAL A 402 2.18 13.38 -10.43
C VAL A 402 1.82 14.81 -10.05
N ALA A 403 2.76 15.57 -9.49
CA ALA A 403 2.60 17.00 -9.34
C ALA A 403 3.46 17.77 -10.36
N LYS A 404 3.04 19.01 -10.60
CA LYS A 404 3.81 20.02 -11.32
C LYS A 404 3.94 21.27 -10.49
N GLN A 405 5.12 21.86 -10.50
CA GLN A 405 5.41 23.15 -9.92
C GLN A 405 5.42 24.24 -11.02
N ASP A 406 4.60 25.26 -10.86
CA ASP A 406 4.59 26.47 -11.69
C ASP A 406 4.79 27.71 -10.79
N GLY A 407 6.05 28.14 -10.67
CA GLY A 407 6.46 29.13 -9.67
C GLY A 407 6.18 28.62 -8.26
N ASP A 408 5.37 29.36 -7.49
CA ASP A 408 4.96 28.97 -6.13
C ASP A 408 3.73 28.06 -6.09
N LYS A 409 3.12 27.76 -7.25
CA LYS A 409 1.91 26.93 -7.32
C LYS A 409 2.27 25.48 -7.63
N ARG A 410 1.91 24.59 -6.71
CA ARG A 410 1.95 23.14 -6.91
C ARG A 410 0.56 22.62 -7.28
N GLN A 411 0.46 21.82 -8.34
CA GLN A 411 -0.79 21.16 -8.74
C GLN A 411 -0.57 19.66 -8.93
N GLU A 412 -1.37 18.85 -8.25
CA GLU A 412 -1.43 17.40 -8.46
C GLU A 412 -2.29 17.05 -9.67
N TRP A 413 -1.91 16.02 -10.40
CA TRP A 413 -2.61 15.51 -11.56
C TRP A 413 -2.67 13.98 -11.47
N LEU A 414 -3.81 13.42 -11.85
CA LEU A 414 -3.94 12.01 -12.16
C LEU A 414 -3.96 11.85 -13.68
N TYR A 415 -3.05 11.05 -14.22
CA TYR A 415 -2.98 10.68 -15.62
C TYR A 415 -3.50 9.25 -15.79
N CYS A 416 -4.24 9.02 -16.87
CA CYS A 416 -4.40 7.69 -17.46
C CYS A 416 -3.69 7.65 -18.80
N LEU A 417 -2.74 6.74 -18.91
CA LEU A 417 -1.97 6.50 -20.13
C LEU A 417 -2.42 5.19 -20.75
N GLY A 418 -2.46 5.16 -22.08
CA GLY A 418 -2.84 4.00 -22.84
C GLY A 418 -2.52 4.21 -24.31
N ARG A 419 -2.43 3.11 -25.06
CA ARG A 419 -2.28 3.20 -26.51
C ARG A 419 -3.56 3.83 -27.07
N SER A 420 -3.43 4.97 -27.74
CA SER A 420 -4.56 5.53 -28.48
C SER A 420 -4.98 4.52 -29.54
N THR A 421 -6.19 3.99 -29.45
CA THR A 421 -6.78 3.21 -30.53
C THR A 421 -7.06 4.18 -31.66
N SER A 422 -6.18 4.24 -32.65
CA SER A 422 -6.45 4.93 -33.90
C SER A 422 -7.48 4.15 -34.72
N THR A 423 -8.70 4.04 -34.21
CA THR A 423 -9.87 3.49 -34.91
C THR A 423 -11.09 4.27 -34.46
N ASP A 424 -11.12 5.54 -34.85
CA ASP A 424 -12.30 6.27 -35.27
C ASP A 424 -11.79 7.46 -36.09
N ARG A 425 -11.70 7.22 -37.41
CA ARG A 425 -11.57 8.27 -38.43
C ARG A 425 -12.92 8.43 -39.10
#